data_AF-A0A4Q3UBU3-F1
#
_entry.id   AF-A0A4Q3UBU3-F1
#
_cell.length_a   1.000
_cell.length_b   1.000
_cell.length_c   1.000
_cell.angle_alpha   90.00
_cell.angle_beta   90.00
_cell.angle_gamma   90.00
#
_symmetry.space_group_name_H-M   'P 1'
#
loop_
_entity.id
_entity.type
_entity.pdbx_description
1 polymer ?
#
loop_
_entity_poly.entity_id
_entity_poly.type
_entity_poly.pdbx_seq_one_letter_code
_entity_poly.pdbx_strand_id
1 'polypeptide(L)'
;AKVGALTDEQAMTVERALLGPGLPGRPWYRHTLYAPGLLTGYGVKTIPGVREAIESRRWKEAEEQAKVVAAALDAATKTLGG
;
A
#
# COMPACT_ATOMS: atom_id res chain seq x y z
N ALA A 1 0.80 13.05 -24.06
CA ALA A 1 1.64 13.66 -23.01
C ALA A 1 2.91 12.84 -22.88
N LYS A 2 4.11 13.45 -22.98
CA LYS A 2 5.33 12.72 -22.64
C LYS A 2 5.29 12.46 -21.15
N VAL A 3 5.22 11.20 -20.74
CA VAL A 3 5.70 10.82 -19.41
C VAL A 3 7.19 11.13 -19.45
N GLY A 4 7.58 12.30 -18.95
CA GLY A 4 8.98 12.59 -18.70
C GLY A 4 9.48 11.51 -17.74
N ALA A 5 10.70 11.00 -17.95
CA ALA A 5 11.27 10.04 -17.04
C ALA A 5 11.16 10.58 -15.61
N LEU A 6 10.59 9.78 -14.71
CA LEU A 6 10.59 10.09 -13.27
C LEU A 6 12.02 10.37 -12.85
N THR A 7 12.27 11.49 -12.17
CA THR A 7 13.57 11.69 -11.56
C THR A 7 13.75 10.70 -10.40
N ASP A 8 15.00 10.37 -10.07
CA ASP A 8 15.29 9.48 -8.93
C ASP A 8 14.67 10.01 -7.63
N GLU A 9 14.69 11.34 -7.44
CA GLU A 9 14.06 12.00 -6.29
C GLU A 9 12.55 11.80 -6.25
N GLN A 10 11.87 11.94 -7.40
CA GLN A 10 10.43 11.69 -7.50
C GLN A 10 10.11 10.22 -7.22
N ALA A 11 10.91 9.28 -7.75
CA ALA A 11 10.71 7.86 -7.54
C ALA A 11 10.84 7.50 -6.05
N MET A 12 11.89 7.99 -5.39
CA MET A 12 12.09 7.80 -3.95
C MET A 12 10.97 8.40 -3.11
N THR A 13 10.43 9.55 -3.52
CA THR A 13 9.35 10.23 -2.79
C THR A 13 8.02 9.51 -2.95
N VAL A 14 7.71 9.04 -4.15
CA VAL A 14 6.52 8.20 -4.43
C VAL A 14 6.54 6.93 -3.59
N GLU A 15 7.65 6.19 -3.58
CA GLU A 15 7.75 4.95 -2.80
C GLU A 15 7.53 5.18 -1.30
N ARG A 16 8.04 6.28 -0.76
CA ARG A 16 7.81 6.65 0.66
C ARG A 16 6.36 7.05 0.93
N ALA A 17 5.69 7.68 -0.04
CA ALA A 17 4.28 8.07 0.10
C ALA A 17 3.33 6.87 0.16
N LEU A 18 3.76 5.71 -0.35
CA LEU A 18 3.00 4.45 -0.29
C LEU A 18 3.09 3.74 1.08
N LEU A 19 3.80 4.32 2.06
CA LEU A 19 3.88 3.78 3.42
C LEU A 19 2.70 4.23 4.29
N GLY A 20 2.09 3.28 4.99
CA GLY A 20 0.97 3.49 5.92
C GLY A 20 1.34 3.29 7.39
N PRO A 21 0.33 3.12 8.26
CA PRO A 21 0.52 2.87 9.70
C PRO A 21 1.06 1.46 10.01
N GLY A 22 1.07 0.55 9.03
CA GLY A 22 1.41 -0.86 9.23
C GLY A 22 0.19 -1.77 9.15
N LEU A 23 0.42 -3.05 8.89
CA LEU A 23 -0.65 -4.04 8.82
C LEU A 23 -1.17 -4.44 10.22
N PRO A 24 -2.48 -4.74 10.36
CA PRO A 24 -3.03 -5.29 11.59
C PRO A 24 -2.30 -6.55 12.04
N GLY A 25 -1.89 -6.58 13.32
CA GLY A 25 -1.12 -7.69 13.92
C GLY A 25 0.36 -7.76 13.52
N ARG A 26 0.81 -6.95 12.54
CA ARG A 26 2.21 -6.92 12.08
C ARG A 26 2.63 -5.51 11.61
N PRO A 27 2.70 -4.54 12.54
CA PRO A 27 2.86 -3.12 12.21
C PRO A 27 4.18 -2.76 11.52
N TRP A 28 5.19 -3.64 11.56
CA TRP A 28 6.45 -3.44 10.85
C TRP A 28 6.34 -3.54 9.32
N TYR A 29 5.29 -4.20 8.79
CA TYR A 29 4.99 -4.18 7.35
C TYR A 29 4.16 -2.95 7.00
N ARG A 30 4.84 -1.86 6.61
CA ARG A 30 4.22 -0.56 6.38
C ARG A 30 3.84 -0.27 4.93
N HIS A 31 4.38 -1.02 3.98
CA HIS A 31 4.08 -0.79 2.58
C HIS A 31 2.65 -1.21 2.24
N THR A 32 1.85 -0.28 1.73
CA THR A 32 0.40 -0.49 1.56
C THR A 32 0.05 -1.35 0.34
N LEU A 33 0.92 -1.40 -0.67
CA LEU A 33 0.67 -2.16 -1.90
C LEU A 33 1.25 -3.58 -1.88
N TYR A 34 2.30 -3.84 -1.10
CA TYR A 34 2.94 -5.14 -1.10
C TYR A 34 3.47 -5.50 0.30
N ALA A 35 3.26 -6.73 0.71
CA ALA A 35 3.93 -7.33 1.85
C ALA A 35 3.97 -8.85 1.67
N PRO A 36 4.84 -9.58 2.40
CA PRO A 36 4.75 -11.02 2.49
C PRO A 36 3.35 -11.44 2.95
N GLY A 37 2.70 -12.35 2.23
CA GLY A 37 1.35 -12.80 2.58
C GLY A 37 1.34 -13.58 3.90
N LEU A 38 0.30 -13.39 4.71
CA LEU A 38 0.20 -14.01 6.03
C LEU A 38 0.17 -15.54 5.99
N LEU A 39 -0.43 -16.12 4.94
CA LEU A 39 -0.70 -17.56 4.82
C LEU A 39 -0.09 -18.20 3.56
N THR A 40 0.63 -17.43 2.74
CA THR A 40 1.13 -17.86 1.42
C THR A 40 2.64 -18.10 1.37
N GLY A 41 3.32 -18.15 2.52
CA GLY A 41 4.78 -18.28 2.57
C GLY A 41 5.49 -17.10 1.89
N TYR A 42 6.36 -17.38 0.90
CA TYR A 42 7.14 -16.38 0.14
C TYR A 42 6.34 -15.57 -0.90
N GLY A 43 5.06 -15.86 -1.10
CA GLY A 43 4.23 -15.09 -2.04
C GLY A 43 3.97 -13.66 -1.54
N VAL A 44 4.45 -12.66 -2.28
CA VAL A 44 4.03 -11.26 -2.09
C VAL A 44 2.53 -11.16 -2.33
N LYS A 45 1.84 -10.46 -1.42
CA LYS A 45 0.43 -10.15 -1.55
C LYS A 45 0.26 -8.68 -1.91
N THR A 46 -0.50 -8.42 -2.96
CA THR A 46 -0.94 -7.08 -3.33
C THR A 46 -1.98 -6.55 -2.34
N ILE A 47 -1.94 -5.26 -2.00
CA ILE A 47 -2.86 -4.61 -1.04
C ILE A 47 -3.19 -5.50 0.17
N PRO A 48 -2.15 -5.96 0.91
CA PRO A 48 -2.23 -7.10 1.81
C PRO A 48 -3.30 -6.95 2.91
N GLY A 49 -3.44 -5.76 3.49
CA GLY A 49 -4.46 -5.49 4.52
C GLY A 49 -5.88 -5.73 4.03
N VAL A 50 -6.20 -5.29 2.80
CA VAL A 50 -7.52 -5.48 2.19
C VAL A 50 -7.75 -6.96 1.88
N ARG A 51 -6.79 -7.61 1.19
CA ARG A 51 -6.96 -9.01 0.76
C ARG A 51 -7.05 -9.98 1.93
N GLU A 52 -6.21 -9.81 2.96
CA GLU A 52 -6.23 -10.68 4.15
C GLU A 52 -7.48 -10.48 4.99
N ALA A 53 -7.99 -9.25 5.09
CA ALA A 53 -9.25 -8.99 5.76
C ALA A 53 -10.43 -9.68 5.03
N ILE A 54 -10.49 -9.58 3.69
CA ILE A 54 -11.51 -10.25 2.86
C ILE A 54 -11.44 -11.78 3.01
N GLU A 55 -10.25 -12.38 2.88
CA GLU A 55 -10.06 -13.82 3.00
C GLU A 55 -10.47 -14.35 4.38
N SER A 56 -10.22 -13.59 5.44
CA SER A 56 -10.68 -13.91 6.80
C SER A 56 -12.10 -13.42 7.11
N ARG A 57 -12.85 -12.90 6.13
CA ARG A 57 -14.22 -12.37 6.28
C ARG A 57 -14.35 -11.25 7.33
N ARG A 58 -13.29 -10.48 7.55
CA ARG A 58 -13.24 -9.30 8.44
C ARG A 58 -13.61 -8.05 7.65
N TRP A 59 -14.88 -7.91 7.29
CA TRP A 59 -15.35 -6.86 6.35
C TRP A 59 -15.06 -5.42 6.82
N LYS A 60 -15.26 -5.13 8.10
CA LYS A 60 -14.95 -3.81 8.67
C LYS A 60 -13.46 -3.45 8.51
N GLU A 61 -12.57 -4.41 8.76
CA GLU A 61 -11.13 -4.21 8.58
C GLU A 61 -10.78 -4.05 7.10
N ALA A 62 -11.46 -4.75 6.20
CA ALA A 62 -11.25 -4.58 4.76
C ALA A 62 -11.58 -3.14 4.31
N GLU A 63 -12.67 -2.57 4.79
CA GLU A 63 -13.04 -1.17 4.53
C GLU A 63 -12.03 -0.18 5.12
N GLU A 64 -11.56 -0.41 6.35
CA GLU A 64 -10.54 0.42 6.99
C GLU A 64 -9.21 0.38 6.23
N GLN A 65 -8.77 -0.80 5.81
CA GLN A 65 -7.54 -0.96 5.03
C GLN A 65 -7.68 -0.39 3.61
N ALA A 66 -8.88 -0.44 3.00
CA ALA A 66 -9.12 0.19 1.70
C ALA A 66 -8.93 1.72 1.78
N LYS A 67 -9.39 2.36 2.87
CA LYS A 67 -9.15 3.79 3.11
C LYS A 67 -7.66 4.11 3.28
N VAL A 68 -6.90 3.24 3.95
CA VAL A 68 -5.45 3.39 4.08
C VAL A 68 -4.75 3.34 2.72
N VAL A 69 -5.10 2.37 1.87
CA VAL A 69 -4.54 2.25 0.52
C VAL A 69 -4.92 3.46 -0.34
N ALA A 70 -6.19 3.88 -0.31
CA ALA A 70 -6.65 5.06 -1.05
C ALA A 70 -5.88 6.32 -0.64
N ALA A 71 -5.73 6.57 0.66
CA ALA A 71 -4.98 7.72 1.17
C ALA A 71 -3.50 7.70 0.75
N ALA A 72 -2.87 6.52 0.71
CA ALA A 72 -1.50 6.35 0.26
C ALA A 72 -1.34 6.62 -1.25
N LEU A 73 -2.29 6.17 -2.07
CA LEU A 73 -2.33 6.45 -3.51
C LEU A 73 -2.56 7.94 -3.79
N ASP A 74 -3.45 8.59 -3.02
CA ASP A 74 -3.66 10.03 -3.12
C ASP A 74 -2.39 10.82 -2.75
N ALA A 75 -1.69 10.39 -1.69
CA ALA A 75 -0.42 10.97 -1.30
C ALA A 75 0.65 10.80 -2.39
N ALA A 76 0.80 9.59 -2.93
CA ALA A 76 1.74 9.31 -4.03
C ALA A 76 1.40 10.07 -5.32
N THR A 77 0.12 10.29 -5.60
CA THR A 77 -0.29 11.10 -6.76
C THR A 77 0.11 12.56 -6.59
N LYS A 78 -0.04 13.12 -5.37
CA LYS A 78 0.37 14.50 -5.07
C LYS A 78 1.86 14.72 -5.22
N THR A 79 2.70 13.72 -4.94
CA THR A 79 4.17 13.86 -5.09
C THR A 79 4.61 13.92 -6.55
N LEU A 80 3.79 13.41 -7.47
CA LEU A 80 4.04 13.45 -8.92
C LEU A 80 3.63 14.77 -9.59
N GLY A 81 3.05 15.71 -8.84
CA GLY A 81 2.55 16.98 -9.37
C GLY A 81 1.10 16.84 -9.85
N GLY A 82 0.16 16.82 -8.90
CA GLY A 82 -1.25 17.13 -9.21
C GLY A 82 -1.40 18.48 -9.89
#